data_AF-A0A6I5NYV8-F1
#
_entry.id   AF-A0A6I5NYV8-F1
#
_cell.length_a   1.000
_cell.length_b   1.000
_cell.length_c   1.000
_cell.angle_alpha   90.00
_cell.angle_beta   90.00
_cell.angle_gamma   90.00
#
_symmetry.space_group_name_H-M   'P 1'
#
loop_
_entity.id
_entity.type
_entity.pdbx_description
1 polymer ?
#
loop_
_entity_poly.entity_id
_entity_poly.type
_entity_poly.pdbx_seq_one_letter_code
_entity_poly.pdbx_strand_id
1 'polypeptide(L)' 'MAEDNTQVQPTLEEVNELLQEYEQYRERLVKDTVDAAKRAKMPKQETMAKLEPQLVKIDAAIEQLKAQKADLLAAEDR' A
#
# COMPACT_ATOMS: atom_id res chain seq x y z
N MET A 1 0.94 -29.13 17.72
CA MET A 1 1.52 -27.93 17.08
C MET A 1 0.62 -26.78 17.49
N ALA A 2 1.04 -26.00 18.48
CA ALA A 2 0.31 -24.79 18.87
C ALA A 2 0.81 -23.68 17.94
N GLU A 3 -0.07 -23.21 17.06
CA GLU A 3 0.14 -22.03 16.25
C GLU A 3 0.09 -20.85 17.22
N ASP A 4 1.26 -20.44 17.70
CA ASP A 4 1.45 -19.24 18.50
C ASP A 4 1.20 -18.03 17.61
N ASN A 5 -0.09 -17.70 17.44
CA ASN A 5 -0.53 -16.44 16.85
C ASN A 5 -0.35 -15.33 17.90
N THR A 6 0.88 -15.16 18.40
CA THR A 6 1.24 -13.93 19.10
C THR A 6 1.18 -12.84 18.05
N GLN A 7 0.12 -12.02 18.11
CA GLN A 7 0.02 -10.76 17.41
C GLN A 7 1.12 -9.84 17.98
N VAL A 8 2.36 -10.09 17.57
CA VAL A 8 3.47 -9.17 17.84
C VAL A 8 3.10 -7.91 17.07
N GLN A 9 2.93 -6.81 17.80
CA GLN A 9 2.69 -5.52 17.15
C GLN A 9 3.90 -5.27 16.23
N PRO A 10 3.66 -4.96 14.93
CA PRO A 10 4.75 -4.76 14.00
C PRO A 10 5.64 -3.63 14.51
N THR A 11 6.94 -3.83 14.41
CA THR A 11 7.94 -2.83 14.77
C THR A 11 7.91 -1.66 13.80
N LEU A 12 8.50 -0.53 14.21
CA LEU A 12 8.59 0.65 13.35
C LEU A 12 9.31 0.36 12.02
N GLU A 13 10.32 -0.52 12.04
CA GLU A 13 11.05 -0.96 10.84
C GLU A 13 10.14 -1.74 9.90
N GLU A 14 9.42 -2.74 10.41
CA GLU A 14 8.47 -3.54 9.62
C GLU A 14 7.36 -2.68 9.00
N VAL A 15 6.80 -1.72 9.75
CA VAL A 15 5.78 -0.80 9.22
C VAL A 15 6.36 0.11 8.14
N ASN A 16 7.61 0.56 8.27
CA ASN A 16 8.27 1.35 7.23
C ASN A 16 8.54 0.54 5.96
N GLU A 17 9.01 -0.70 6.09
CA GLU A 17 9.23 -1.60 4.96
C GLU A 17 7.92 -1.85 4.21
N LEU A 18 6.85 -2.20 4.93
CA LEU A 18 5.53 -2.40 4.35
C LEU A 18 5.04 -1.13 3.65
N LEU A 19 5.15 0.04 4.29
CA LEU A 19 4.73 1.30 3.69
C LEU A 19 5.47 1.57 2.37
N GLN A 20 6.79 1.36 2.35
CA GLN A 20 7.59 1.52 1.14
C GLN A 20 7.17 0.52 0.05
N GLU A 21 6.91 -0.74 0.41
CA GLU A 21 6.41 -1.74 -0.54
C GLU A 21 5.06 -1.36 -1.14
N TYR A 22 4.11 -0.89 -0.33
CA TYR A 22 2.80 -0.46 -0.81
C TYR A 22 2.90 0.76 -1.73
N GLU A 23 3.76 1.73 -1.43
CA GLU A 23 4.00 2.90 -2.28
C GLU A 23 4.60 2.48 -3.63
N GLN A 24 5.63 1.64 -3.62
CA GLN A 24 6.24 1.12 -4.86
C GLN A 24 5.26 0.26 -5.66
N TYR A 25 4.46 -0.57 -4.97
CA TYR A 25 3.44 -1.39 -5.61
C TYR A 25 2.39 -0.53 -6.29
N ARG A 26 1.94 0.55 -5.65
CA ARG A 26 1.00 1.52 -6.23
C ARG A 26 1.55 2.13 -7.52
N GLU A 27 2.78 2.62 -7.49
CA GLU A 27 3.42 3.23 -8.67
C GLU A 27 3.57 2.21 -9.81
N ARG A 28 4.05 1.01 -9.51
CA ARG A 28 4.19 -0.07 -10.49
C ARG A 28 2.84 -0.46 -11.09
N LEU A 29 1.81 -0.58 -10.26
CA LEU A 29 0.46 -0.91 -10.68
C LEU A 29 -0.09 0.13 -11.66
N VAL A 30 0.06 1.43 -11.36
CA VAL A 30 -0.34 2.50 -12.27
C VAL A 30 0.43 2.41 -13.58
N LYS A 31 1.75 2.30 -13.50
CA LYS A 31 2.62 2.26 -14.68
C LYS A 31 2.27 1.08 -15.58
N ASP A 32 2.21 -0.13 -15.03
CA ASP A 32 1.95 -1.35 -15.79
C ASP A 32 0.54 -1.34 -16.40
N THR A 33 -0.45 -0.84 -15.66
CA THR A 33 -1.83 -0.72 -16.15
C THR A 33 -1.93 0.29 -17.30
N VAL A 34 -1.28 1.46 -17.16
CA VAL A 34 -1.26 2.47 -18.21
C VAL A 34 -0.50 1.99 -19.45
N ASP A 35 0.62 1.30 -19.26
CA ASP A 35 1.41 0.71 -20.34
C ASP A 35 0.61 -0.38 -21.09
N ALA A 36 -0.08 -1.25 -20.37
CA ALA A 36 -0.96 -2.27 -20.93
C ALA A 36 -2.15 -1.64 -21.68
N ALA A 37 -2.80 -0.63 -21.09
CA ALA A 37 -3.90 0.09 -21.71
C ALA A 37 -3.48 0.80 -23.00
N LYS A 38 -2.29 1.41 -23.01
CA LYS A 38 -1.72 2.04 -24.21
C LYS A 38 -1.55 1.03 -25.34
N ARG A 39 -1.05 -0.17 -25.04
CA ARG A 39 -0.93 -1.28 -26.02
C ARG A 39 -2.31 -1.75 -26.51
N ALA A 40 -3.30 -1.76 -25.62
CA ALA A 40 -4.68 -2.10 -25.93
C ALA A 40 -5.48 -0.95 -26.60
N LYS A 41 -4.86 0.22 -26.83
CA LYS A 41 -5.51 1.44 -27.34
C LYS A 41 -6.71 1.89 -26.48
N MET A 42 -6.71 1.54 -25.20
CA MET A 42 -7.74 1.95 -24.28
C MET A 42 -7.57 3.44 -23.89
N PRO A 43 -8.67 4.20 -23.78
CA PRO A 43 -8.62 5.56 -23.28
C PRO A 43 -8.07 5.59 -21.84
N LYS A 44 -7.24 6.61 -21.54
CA LYS A 44 -6.69 6.82 -20.20
C LYS A 44 -7.79 6.92 -19.14
N GLN A 45 -8.88 7.62 -19.45
CA GLN A 45 -10.02 7.81 -18.53
C GLN A 45 -10.68 6.47 -18.15
N GLU A 46 -10.94 5.60 -19.13
CA GLU A 46 -11.54 4.29 -18.86
C GLU A 46 -10.58 3.38 -18.08
N THR A 47 -9.29 3.45 -18.41
CA THR A 47 -8.23 2.71 -17.69
C THR A 47 -8.16 3.15 -16.23
N MET A 48 -8.15 4.45 -15.98
CA MET A 48 -8.11 4.99 -14.62
C MET A 48 -9.39 4.67 -13.85
N ALA A 49 -10.56 4.73 -14.46
CA ALA A 49 -11.82 4.34 -13.80
C ALA A 49 -11.82 2.87 -13.33
N LYS A 50 -11.16 1.97 -14.08
CA LYS A 50 -10.98 0.57 -13.68
C LYS A 50 -9.90 0.38 -12.60
N LEU A 51 -8.91 1.27 -12.57
CA LEU A 51 -7.78 1.21 -11.66
C LEU A 51 -8.06 1.87 -10.30
N GLU A 52 -8.83 2.96 -10.30
CA GLU A 52 -9.19 3.76 -9.14
C GLU A 52 -9.65 2.95 -7.91
N PRO A 53 -10.56 1.97 -8.01
CA PRO A 53 -10.95 1.18 -6.83
C PRO A 53 -9.81 0.37 -6.21
N GLN A 54 -8.81 -0.03 -6.99
CA GLN A 54 -7.61 -0.71 -6.47
C GLN A 54 -6.65 0.30 -5.83
N LEU A 55 -6.46 1.46 -6.45
CA LEU A 55 -5.64 2.54 -5.88
C LEU A 55 -6.20 3.03 -4.56
N VAL A 56 -7.52 3.20 -4.45
CA VAL A 56 -8.18 3.62 -3.21
C VAL A 56 -7.93 2.63 -2.08
N LYS A 57 -7.92 1.32 -2.36
CA LYS A 57 -7.60 0.30 -1.35
C LYS A 57 -6.15 0.36 -0.89
N ILE A 58 -5.22 0.55 -1.84
CA ILE A 58 -3.80 0.70 -1.55
C ILE A 58 -3.55 1.99 -0.75
N ASP A 59 -4.17 3.10 -1.16
CA ASP A 59 -4.06 4.38 -0.48
C ASP A 59 -4.63 4.30 0.94
N ALA A 60 -5.76 3.63 1.14
CA ALA A 60 -6.30 3.39 2.47
C ALA A 60 -5.35 2.55 3.35
N ALA A 61 -4.71 1.51 2.79
CA ALA A 61 -3.73 0.71 3.51
C ALA A 61 -2.48 1.53 3.87
N ILE A 62 -1.98 2.36 2.95
CA ILE A 62 -0.86 3.26 3.21
C ILE A 62 -1.19 4.24 4.34
N GLU A 63 -2.38 4.84 4.33
CA GLU A 63 -2.81 5.77 5.39
C GLU A 63 -2.93 5.07 6.76
N GLN A 64 -3.42 3.82 6.78
CA GLN A 64 -3.44 3.01 8.00
C GLN A 64 -2.03 2.71 8.52
N LEU A 65 -1.10 2.35 7.64
CA LEU A 65 0.30 2.10 7.99
C LEU A 65 0.99 3.38 8.50
N LYS A 66 0.69 4.54 7.90
CA LYS A 66 1.18 5.84 8.40
C LYS A 66 0.66 6.17 9.80
N ALA A 67 -0.62 5.92 10.06
CA ALA A 67 -1.21 6.12 11.37
C ALA A 67 -0.53 5.21 12.41
N GLN A 68 -0.37 3.92 12.09
CA GLN A 68 0.33 2.96 12.95
C GLN A 68 1.80 3.36 13.19
N LYS A 69 2.50 3.84 12.16
CA LYS A 69 3.86 4.38 12.29
C LYS A 69 3.90 5.57 13.25
N ALA A 70 2.93 6.48 13.16
CA ALA A 70 2.86 7.65 14.04
C ALA A 70 2.59 7.25 15.50
N ASP A 71 1.72 6.26 15.73
CA ASP A 71 1.46 5.72 17.07
C ASP A 71 2.71 5.05 17.67
N LEU A 72 3.47 4.29 16.87
CA LEU A 72 4.73 3.67 17.29
C LEU A 72 5.80 4.72 17.64
N LEU A 73 5.98 5.74 16.78
CA LEU A 73 6.89 6.86 17.05
C LEU A 73 6.53 7.60 18.34
N ALA A 74 5.23 7.84 18.57
CA ALA A 74 4.75 8.50 19.78
C ALA A 74 4.89 7.63 21.04
N ALA A 75 5.01 6.31 20.89
CA ALA A 75 5.25 5.37 21.98
C ALA A 75 6.75 5.23 22.31
N GLU A 76 7.65 5.34 21.32
CA GLU A 76 9.11 5.33 21.51
C GLU A 76 9.67 6.60 22.17
N ASP A 77 8.99 7.74 22.04
CA ASP A 77 9.39 9.03 22.65
C ASP A 77 8.97 9.18 24.13
N ARG A 78 8.25 8.20 24.69
CA ARG A 78 7.75 8.20 26.08
C ARG A 78 8.61 7.39 27.03
#